data_AF-A0A357A149-F1
#
_entry.id   AF-A0A357A149-F1
#
_cell.length_a   1.000
_cell.length_b   1.000
_cell.length_c   1.000
_cell.angle_alpha   90.00
_cell.angle_beta   90.00
_cell.angle_gamma   90.00
#
_symmetry.space_group_name_H-M   'P 1'
#
loop_
_entity.id
_entity.type
_entity.pdbx_description
1 polymer ?
#
loop_
_entity_poly.entity_id
_entity_poly.type
_entity_poly.pdbx_seq_one_letter_code
_entity_poly.pdbx_strand_id
1 'polypeptide(L)'
;MSGTGFDHIPFFRIYNPVTQSHKFDSTGDYIRMWIPELAKLPLSLLHAPWQAPRDVLESFGVHLGDNYPLRIVHHEHARQRALNSYAEWKKPATESGSD
;
A
#
# COMPACT_ATOMS: atom_id res chain seq x y z
N MET A 1 -12.46 4.51 2.36
CA MET A 1 -13.58 5.47 2.23
C MET A 1 -13.78 5.72 0.74
N SER A 2 -14.89 5.25 0.18
CA SER A 2 -15.21 5.42 -1.24
C SER A 2 -15.61 6.89 -1.47
N GLY A 3 -15.10 7.51 -2.53
CA GLY A 3 -15.15 8.96 -2.75
C GLY A 3 -16.53 9.54 -3.08
N THR A 4 -17.46 9.50 -2.13
CA THR A 4 -18.81 10.08 -2.25
C THR A 4 -19.04 11.12 -1.14
N GLY A 5 -19.37 12.37 -1.51
CA GLY A 5 -19.64 13.51 -0.58
C GLY A 5 -18.66 14.71 -0.66
N PHE A 6 -19.10 15.95 -0.49
CA PHE A 6 -18.32 17.17 -0.78
C PHE A 6 -16.86 17.24 -0.24
N ASP A 7 -16.53 16.53 0.84
CA ASP A 7 -15.18 16.48 1.46
C ASP A 7 -14.41 15.16 1.18
N HIS A 8 -14.79 14.39 0.15
CA HIS A 8 -14.07 13.16 -0.16
C HIS A 8 -12.73 13.41 -0.86
N ILE A 9 -11.74 12.59 -0.50
CA ILE A 9 -10.47 12.57 -1.21
C ILE A 9 -10.70 12.05 -2.64
N PRO A 10 -10.22 12.75 -3.69
CA PRO A 10 -10.46 12.35 -5.07
C PRO A 10 -9.89 10.95 -5.38
N PHE A 11 -10.60 10.17 -6.21
CA PHE A 11 -10.23 8.79 -6.55
C PHE A 11 -8.84 8.63 -7.18
N PHE A 12 -8.34 9.65 -7.88
CA PHE A 12 -6.99 9.63 -8.45
C PHE A 12 -5.89 9.82 -7.40
N ARG A 13 -6.23 10.20 -6.16
CA ARG A 13 -5.26 10.34 -5.08
C ARG A 13 -5.05 9.00 -4.38
N ILE A 14 -4.00 8.31 -4.79
CA ILE A 14 -3.60 7.01 -4.26
C ILE A 14 -2.38 7.22 -3.35
N TYR A 15 -2.57 6.97 -2.05
CA TYR A 15 -1.51 7.12 -1.05
C TYR A 15 -0.62 5.88 -0.98
N ASN A 16 0.68 6.09 -0.83
CA ASN A 16 1.63 5.01 -0.59
C ASN A 16 1.56 4.56 0.89
N PRO A 17 1.19 3.30 1.18
CA PRO A 17 1.06 2.81 2.56
C PRO A 17 2.33 2.99 3.39
N VAL A 18 3.52 2.86 2.78
CA VAL A 18 4.80 3.01 3.47
C VAL A 18 5.01 4.45 3.93
N THR A 19 4.76 5.42 3.05
CA THR A 19 4.96 6.83 3.40
C THR A 19 3.91 7.32 4.39
N GLN A 20 2.67 6.80 4.32
CA GLN A 20 1.66 7.09 5.33
C GLN A 20 2.04 6.46 6.67
N SER A 21 2.55 5.23 6.67
CA SER A 21 2.98 4.56 7.88
C SER A 21 4.10 5.34 8.60
N HIS A 22 5.12 5.81 7.88
CA HIS A 22 6.14 6.70 8.48
C HIS A 22 5.56 8.02 9.02
N LYS A 23 4.53 8.58 8.38
CA LYS A 23 3.92 9.84 8.79
C LYS A 23 3.10 9.70 10.07
N PHE A 24 2.35 8.60 10.22
CA PHE A 24 1.42 8.40 11.33
C PHE A 24 2.00 7.55 12.47
N ASP A 25 3.04 6.76 12.19
CA ASP A 25 3.70 5.89 13.15
C ASP A 25 5.22 6.04 13.03
N SER A 26 5.74 7.23 13.37
CA SER A 26 7.17 7.52 13.21
C SER A 26 8.08 6.68 14.12
N THR A 27 7.56 6.16 15.23
CA THR A 27 8.27 5.30 16.17
C THR A 27 8.08 3.80 15.88
N GLY A 28 7.06 3.43 15.10
CA GLY A 28 6.76 2.04 14.81
C GLY A 28 6.00 1.31 15.92
N ASP A 29 5.61 2.02 16.98
CA ASP A 29 5.00 1.41 18.17
C ASP A 29 3.64 0.79 17.84
N TYR A 30 2.89 1.42 16.93
CA TYR A 30 1.61 0.88 16.50
C TYR A 30 1.79 -0.44 15.77
N ILE A 31 2.74 -0.53 14.83
CA ILE A 31 3.05 -1.79 14.14
C ILE A 31 3.52 -2.85 15.13
N ARG A 32 4.42 -2.52 16.06
CA ARG A 32 4.93 -3.47 17.06
C ARG A 32 3.85 -4.02 17.97
N MET A 33 2.86 -3.20 18.32
CA MET A 33 1.75 -3.58 19.18
C MET A 33 0.77 -4.55 18.50
N TRP A 34 0.47 -4.31 17.22
CA TRP A 34 -0.55 -5.09 16.49
C TRP A 34 0.01 -6.23 15.65
N ILE A 35 1.29 -6.19 15.31
CA ILE A 35 1.98 -7.16 14.45
C ILE A 35 3.22 -7.66 15.22
N PRO A 36 3.02 -8.55 16.22
CA PRO A 36 4.09 -8.98 17.12
C PRO A 36 5.24 -9.70 16.40
N GLU A 37 4.97 -10.32 15.25
CA GLU A 37 5.99 -10.95 14.41
C GLU A 37 7.03 -9.94 13.88
N LEU A 38 6.66 -8.68 13.70
CA LEU A 38 7.57 -7.60 13.27
C LEU A 38 8.18 -6.84 14.45
N ALA A 39 7.79 -7.13 15.70
CA ALA A 39 8.13 -6.28 16.84
C ALA A 39 9.65 -6.14 17.10
N LYS A 40 10.42 -7.14 16.67
CA LYS A 40 11.88 -7.20 16.81
C LYS A 40 12.63 -6.47 15.69
N LEU A 41 11.96 -6.09 14.60
CA LEU A 41 12.64 -5.41 13.50
C LEU A 41 13.07 -3.99 13.88
N PRO A 42 14.23 -3.53 13.40
CA PRO A 42 14.62 -2.13 13.53
C PRO A 42 13.64 -1.24 12.74
N LEU A 43 13.45 -0.01 13.21
CA LEU A 43 12.51 0.96 12.63
C LEU A 43 12.72 1.18 11.12
N SER A 44 13.97 1.14 10.66
CA SER A 44 14.33 1.27 9.25
C SER A 44 13.73 0.19 8.34
N LEU A 45 13.46 -0.99 8.88
CA LEU A 45 12.92 -2.14 8.15
C LEU A 45 11.44 -2.38 8.46
N LEU A 46 10.93 -1.82 9.56
CA LEU A 46 9.59 -2.08 10.09
C LEU A 46 8.46 -1.67 9.12
N HIS A 47 8.61 -0.51 8.46
CA HIS A 47 7.60 0.03 7.55
C HIS A 47 7.59 -0.64 6.16
N ALA A 48 8.68 -1.33 5.81
CA ALA A 48 8.83 -1.98 4.51
C ALA A 48 9.75 -3.21 4.60
N PRO A 49 9.36 -4.27 5.33
CA PRO A 49 10.23 -5.43 5.59
C PRO A 49 10.67 -6.13 4.29
N TRP A 50 9.84 -6.12 3.25
CA TRP A 50 10.16 -6.68 1.92
C TRP A 50 11.30 -5.98 1.17
N GLN A 51 11.78 -4.82 1.64
CA GLN A 51 12.95 -4.15 1.06
C GLN A 51 14.27 -4.68 1.66
N ALA A 52 14.20 -5.36 2.81
CA ALA A 52 15.36 -5.95 3.45
C ALA A 52 15.77 -7.26 2.77
N PRO A 53 17.07 -7.60 2.75
CA PRO A 53 17.54 -8.94 2.43
C PRO A 53 16.91 -10.00 3.34
N ARG A 54 16.67 -11.20 2.78
CA ARG A 54 15.99 -12.31 3.49
C ARG A 54 16.75 -12.75 4.74
N ASP A 55 18.06 -12.89 4.64
CA ASP A 55 18.98 -13.25 5.73
C ASP A 55 18.90 -12.26 6.91
N VAL A 56 18.77 -10.96 6.61
CA VAL A 56 18.57 -9.94 7.64
C VAL A 56 17.24 -10.15 8.36
N LEU A 57 16.14 -10.36 7.62
CA LEU A 57 14.82 -10.59 8.22
C LEU A 57 14.79 -11.87 9.08
N GLU A 58 15.42 -12.94 8.59
CA GLU A 58 15.53 -14.22 9.30
C GLU A 58 16.29 -14.06 10.62
N SER A 59 17.31 -13.19 10.68
CA SER A 59 18.02 -12.89 11.93
C SER A 59 17.13 -12.27 13.02
N PHE A 60 16.02 -11.62 12.63
CA PHE A 60 14.99 -11.09 13.53
C PHE A 60 13.78 -12.02 13.66
N GLY A 61 13.80 -13.19 13.03
CA GLY A 61 12.70 -14.17 13.05
C GLY A 61 11.53 -13.82 12.13
N VAL A 62 11.74 -13.02 11.08
CA VAL A 62 10.71 -12.66 10.09
C VAL A 62 10.92 -13.45 8.81
N HIS A 63 9.92 -14.23 8.42
CA HIS A 63 9.91 -15.10 7.24
C HIS A 63 8.79 -14.67 6.29
N LEU A 64 9.17 -13.93 5.24
CA LEU A 64 8.22 -13.47 4.23
C LEU A 64 7.62 -14.65 3.45
N GLY A 65 6.28 -14.73 3.44
CA GLY A 65 5.50 -15.82 2.85
C GLY A 65 5.11 -16.93 3.83
N ASP A 66 5.58 -16.85 5.08
CA ASP A 66 5.26 -17.82 6.13
C ASP A 66 4.61 -17.10 7.33
N ASN A 67 5.42 -16.55 8.24
CA ASN A 67 4.91 -15.83 9.41
C ASN A 67 4.49 -14.38 9.13
N TYR A 68 4.92 -13.81 8.01
CA TYR A 68 4.46 -12.52 7.52
C TYR A 68 4.28 -12.58 6.00
N PRO A 69 3.13 -12.17 5.44
CA PRO A 69 2.84 -12.38 4.02
C PRO A 69 3.75 -11.55 3.10
N LEU A 70 3.96 -12.06 1.88
CA LEU A 70 4.52 -11.27 0.79
C LEU A 70 3.52 -10.19 0.35
N ARG A 71 4.04 -9.09 -0.20
CA ARG A 71 3.19 -8.07 -0.81
C ARG A 71 2.37 -8.69 -1.94
N ILE A 72 1.04 -8.56 -1.84
CA ILE A 72 0.10 -9.03 -2.87
C ILE A 72 0.26 -8.23 -4.16
N VAL A 73 0.62 -6.94 -4.05
CA VAL A 73 0.78 -6.05 -5.20
C VAL A 73 1.91 -5.04 -4.98
N HIS A 74 2.62 -4.74 -6.05
CA HIS A 74 3.55 -3.61 -6.09
C HIS A 74 2.77 -2.30 -6.23
N HIS A 75 2.99 -1.36 -5.31
CA HIS A 75 2.20 -0.13 -5.21
C HIS A 75 2.17 0.67 -6.54
N GLU A 76 3.28 0.73 -7.26
CA GLU A 76 3.38 1.41 -8.56
C GLU A 76 2.45 0.80 -9.62
N HIS A 77 2.45 -0.53 -9.74
CA HIS A 77 1.53 -1.24 -10.65
C HIS A 77 0.07 -1.09 -10.22
N ALA A 78 -0.21 -1.17 -8.93
CA ALA A 78 -1.56 -0.96 -8.40
C ALA A 78 -2.06 0.46 -8.70
N ARG A 79 -1.20 1.46 -8.50
CA ARG A 79 -1.49 2.87 -8.80
C ARG A 79 -1.80 3.07 -10.27
N GLN A 80 -0.95 2.54 -11.16
CA GLN A 80 -1.16 2.68 -12.60
C GLN A 80 -2.47 2.03 -13.05
N ARG A 81 -2.78 0.82 -12.57
CA ARG A 81 -4.06 0.14 -12.88
C ARG A 81 -5.25 0.97 -12.44
N ALA A 82 -5.23 1.51 -11.22
CA ALA A 82 -6.33 2.34 -10.70
C ALA A 82 -6.50 3.64 -11.50
N LEU A 83 -5.41 4.31 -11.88
CA LEU A 83 -5.47 5.50 -12.74
C LEU A 83 -6.00 5.19 -14.14
N ASN A 84 -5.60 4.06 -14.73
CA ASN A 84 -6.11 3.62 -16.03
C ASN A 84 -7.61 3.33 -15.97
N SER A 85 -8.08 2.57 -14.97
CA SER A 85 -9.52 2.31 -14.76
C SER A 85 -10.31 3.60 -14.57
N TYR A 86 -9.77 4.56 -13.81
CA TYR A 86 -10.41 5.87 -13.63
C TYR A 86 -10.47 6.68 -14.94
N ALA A 87 -9.41 6.63 -15.76
CA ALA A 87 -9.38 7.29 -17.06
C ALA A 87 -10.38 6.67 -18.04
N GLU A 88 -10.50 5.34 -18.09
CA GLU A 88 -11.52 4.65 -18.88
C GLU A 88 -12.93 5.05 -18.45
N TRP A 89 -13.21 5.07 -17.15
CA TRP A 89 -14.52 5.49 -16.63
C TRP A 89 -14.87 6.94 -16.97
N LYS A 90 -13.87 7.84 -17.04
CA LYS A 90 -14.08 9.26 -17.34
C LYS A 90 -14.26 9.52 -18.84
N LYS A 91 -13.95 8.58 -19.74
CA LYS A 91 -14.19 8.77 -21.18
C LYS A 91 -15.71 8.96 -21.41
N PRO A 92 -16.14 10.02 -22.10
CA PRO A 92 -17.53 10.14 -22.49
C PRO A 92 -17.89 8.93 -23.36
N ALA A 93 -19.06 8.34 -23.12
CA ALA A 93 -19.61 7.34 -24.03
C ALA A 93 -19.63 7.97 -25.42
N THR A 94 -18.87 7.41 -26.35
CA THR A 94 -18.90 7.87 -27.73
C THR A 94 -20.32 7.59 -28.24
N GLU A 95 -21.10 8.63 -28.47
CA GLU A 95 -22.42 8.53 -29.09
C GLU A 95 -22.24 7.90 -30.47
N SER A 96 -22.46 6.59 -30.57
CA SER A 96 -22.71 5.91 -31.84
C SER A 96 -24.16 6.20 -32.23
N GLY A 97 -24.38 7.38 -32.81
CA GLY A 97 -25.65 7.79 -33.40
C GLY A 97 -25.45 8.11 -34.87
N SER A 98 -25.46 7.09 -35.72
CA SER A 98 -25.67 7.22 -37.16
C SER A 98 -26.95 6.47 -37.51
N ASP A 99 -28.01 7.20 -37.81
CA ASP A 99 -29.09 6.84 -38.74
C ASP A 99 -29.86 8.11 -39.13
#